data_AF-A0A955GYJ1-F1
#
_entry.id   AF-A0A955GYJ1-F1
#
_cell.length_a   1.000
_cell.length_b   1.000
_cell.length_c   1.000
_cell.angle_alpha   90.00
_cell.angle_beta   90.00
_cell.angle_gamma   90.00
#
_symmetry.space_group_name_H-M   'P 1'
#
loop_
_entity.id
_entity.type
_entity.pdbx_description
1 polymer ?
#
loop_
_entity_poly.entity_id
_entity_poly.type
_entity_poly.pdbx_seq_one_letter_code
_entity_poly.pdbx_strand_id
1 'polypeptide(L)'
;MISKNKILFFSLVGLVFMFIAMNSTLLNICEETSYVCRTNMDFWEHIFYFFPFILFFSLLTFKLKDSVFNAWWKFARVAIPVIFLISLYINLKSNPNGGGWFSIEDQVSLIELVILYSVFVIGSTIQIYRGHKGGSLGPS
;
A
#
# COMPACT_ATOMS: atom_id res chain seq x y z
N MET A 1 15.65 -5.14 15.01
CA MET A 1 15.72 -5.01 13.53
C MET A 1 14.63 -5.90 12.96
N ILE A 2 13.74 -5.41 12.10
CA ILE A 2 12.68 -6.25 11.51
C ILE A 2 13.30 -7.14 10.44
N SER A 3 12.98 -8.43 10.46
CA SER A 3 13.43 -9.37 9.44
C SER A 3 12.73 -9.11 8.11
N LYS A 4 13.49 -9.17 7.02
CA LYS A 4 13.00 -9.10 5.63
C LYS A 4 11.79 -10.02 5.40
N ASN A 5 11.81 -11.22 5.98
CA ASN A 5 10.74 -12.21 5.87
C ASN A 5 9.42 -11.72 6.48
N LYS A 6 9.48 -10.95 7.57
CA LYS A 6 8.27 -10.41 8.22
C LYS A 6 7.59 -9.39 7.32
N ILE A 7 8.35 -8.50 6.68
CA ILE A 7 7.78 -7.49 5.77
C ILE A 7 7.15 -8.16 4.56
N LEU A 8 7.83 -9.15 3.96
CA LEU A 8 7.26 -9.92 2.86
C LEU A 8 5.98 -10.63 3.27
N PHE A 9 5.98 -11.28 4.44
CA PHE A 9 4.79 -11.95 4.97
C PHE A 9 3.63 -10.96 5.15
N PHE A 10 3.85 -9.82 5.81
CA PHE A 10 2.81 -8.79 5.97
C PHE A 10 2.34 -8.23 4.62
N SER A 11 3.25 -8.03 3.68
CA SER A 11 2.92 -7.52 2.34
C SER A 11 2.05 -8.52 1.58
N LEU A 12 2.38 -9.80 1.68
CA LEU A 12 1.62 -10.89 1.07
C LEU A 12 0.23 -11.04 1.71
N VAL A 13 0.16 -11.01 3.04
CA VAL A 13 -1.11 -11.07 3.77
C VAL A 13 -2.02 -9.91 3.36
N GLY A 14 -1.52 -8.68 3.34
CA GLY A 14 -2.31 -7.53 2.91
C GLY A 14 -2.75 -7.60 1.45
N LEU A 15 -1.92 -8.15 0.56
CA LEU A 15 -2.33 -8.40 -0.83
C LEU A 15 -3.46 -9.44 -0.92
N VAL A 16 -3.41 -10.50 -0.12
CA VAL A 16 -4.49 -11.49 -0.06
C VAL A 16 -5.78 -10.86 0.44
N PHE A 17 -5.72 -10.02 1.47
CA PHE A 17 -6.90 -9.26 1.95
C PHE A 17 -7.45 -8.33 0.88
N MET A 18 -6.60 -7.61 0.15
CA MET A 18 -7.00 -6.78 -0.99
C MET A 18 -7.74 -7.63 -2.04
N PHE A 19 -7.18 -8.78 -2.40
CA PHE A 19 -7.76 -9.67 -3.40
C PHE A 19 -9.13 -10.19 -2.97
N ILE A 20 -9.28 -10.56 -1.69
CA ILE A 20 -10.54 -11.01 -1.12
C ILE A 20 -11.58 -9.88 -1.15
N ALA A 21 -11.21 -8.66 -0.77
CA ALA A 21 -12.11 -7.51 -0.77
C ALA A 21 -12.61 -7.20 -2.21
N MET A 22 -11.70 -7.14 -3.17
CA MET A 22 -11.98 -6.85 -4.59
C MET A 22 -12.85 -7.93 -5.26
N ASN A 23 -12.73 -9.19 -4.82
CA ASN A 23 -13.48 -10.33 -5.38
C ASN A 23 -14.57 -10.83 -4.41
N SER A 24 -15.02 -10.00 -3.47
CA SER A 24 -15.93 -10.42 -2.40
C SER A 24 -17.26 -10.97 -2.92
N THR A 25 -17.78 -10.47 -4.04
CA THR A 25 -18.98 -11.01 -4.71
C THR A 25 -18.71 -12.33 -5.40
N LEU A 26 -17.59 -12.43 -6.13
CA LEU A 26 -17.17 -13.66 -6.82
C LEU A 26 -16.92 -14.82 -5.84
N LEU A 27 -16.40 -14.51 -4.65
CA LEU A 27 -16.15 -15.47 -3.58
C LEU A 27 -17.39 -15.82 -2.75
N ASN A 28 -18.57 -15.29 -3.11
CA ASN A 28 -19.82 -15.42 -2.33
C ASN A 28 -19.69 -14.95 -0.86
N ILE A 29 -18.79 -14.00 -0.60
CA ILE A 29 -18.62 -13.40 0.73
C ILE A 29 -19.68 -12.30 0.94
N CYS A 30 -19.91 -11.51 -0.11
CA CYS A 30 -21.00 -10.55 -0.14
C CYS A 30 -22.02 -10.94 -1.21
N GLU A 31 -23.30 -10.94 -0.84
CA GLU A 31 -24.40 -11.03 -1.79
C GLU A 31 -24.48 -9.73 -2.61
N GLU A 32 -24.76 -9.82 -3.91
CA GLU A 32 -24.77 -8.65 -4.81
C GLU A 32 -25.76 -7.56 -4.37
N THR A 33 -26.82 -7.95 -3.66
CA THR A 33 -27.88 -7.08 -3.14
C THR A 33 -27.55 -6.46 -1.78
N SER A 34 -26.51 -6.96 -1.09
CA SER A 34 -26.15 -6.51 0.25
C SER A 34 -25.27 -5.26 0.19
N TYR A 35 -25.93 -4.10 0.21
CA TYR A 35 -25.27 -2.80 0.18
C TYR A 35 -24.24 -2.61 1.32
N VAL A 36 -24.61 -2.95 2.55
CA VAL A 36 -23.73 -2.79 3.73
C VAL A 36 -22.46 -3.64 3.61
N CYS A 37 -22.59 -4.87 3.11
CA CYS A 37 -21.44 -5.75 2.90
C CYS A 37 -20.48 -5.15 1.88
N ARG A 38 -21.03 -4.69 0.75
CA ARG A 38 -20.26 -4.08 -0.33
C ARG A 38 -19.51 -2.84 0.11
N THR A 39 -20.18 -1.91 0.81
CA THR A 39 -19.53 -0.70 1.34
C THR A 39 -18.39 -1.02 2.31
N ASN A 40 -18.55 -2.04 3.17
CA ASN A 40 -17.48 -2.46 4.07
C ASN A 40 -16.29 -3.06 3.31
N MET A 41 -16.55 -3.87 2.27
CA MET A 41 -15.48 -4.43 1.44
C MET A 41 -14.76 -3.37 0.62
N ASP A 42 -15.49 -2.40 0.06
CA ASP A 42 -14.90 -1.28 -0.68
C ASP A 42 -13.97 -0.45 0.22
N PHE A 43 -14.34 -0.23 1.49
CA PHE A 43 -13.48 0.41 2.48
C PHE A 43 -12.17 -0.35 2.70
N TRP A 44 -12.24 -1.68 2.86
CA TRP A 44 -11.05 -2.51 3.01
C TRP A 44 -10.20 -2.54 1.74
N GLU A 45 -10.82 -2.62 0.56
CA GLU A 45 -10.12 -2.55 -0.73
C GLU A 45 -9.27 -1.28 -0.82
N HIS A 46 -9.86 -0.12 -0.52
CA HIS A 46 -9.13 1.15 -0.58
C HIS A 46 -7.97 1.21 0.41
N ILE A 47 -8.17 0.70 1.62
CA ILE A 47 -7.10 0.61 2.62
C ILE A 47 -5.99 -0.31 2.14
N PHE A 48 -6.29 -1.45 1.55
CA PHE A 48 -5.27 -2.43 1.15
C PHE A 48 -4.66 -2.15 -0.23
N TYR A 49 -5.16 -1.17 -0.99
CA TYR A 49 -4.70 -0.85 -2.34
C TYR A 49 -3.20 -0.47 -2.43
N PHE A 50 -2.58 -0.02 -1.33
CA PHE A 50 -1.15 0.32 -1.33
C PHE A 50 -0.22 -0.90 -1.17
N PHE A 51 -0.74 -2.06 -0.77
CA PHE A 51 0.08 -3.26 -0.51
C PHE A 51 0.80 -3.84 -1.74
N PRO A 52 0.26 -3.82 -2.97
CA PRO A 52 1.00 -4.18 -4.18
C PRO A 52 2.33 -3.43 -4.32
N PHE A 53 2.35 -2.13 -4.01
CA PHE A 53 3.57 -1.32 -4.08
C PHE A 53 4.58 -1.72 -3.01
N ILE A 54 4.12 -1.98 -1.78
CA ILE A 54 4.99 -2.46 -0.71
C ILE A 54 5.57 -3.82 -1.06
N LEU A 55 4.75 -4.74 -1.56
CA LEU A 55 5.22 -6.05 -1.96
C LEU A 55 6.28 -5.95 -3.07
N PHE A 56 6.03 -5.13 -4.09
CA PHE A 56 6.99 -4.88 -5.17
C PHE A 56 8.34 -4.40 -4.64
N PHE A 57 8.36 -3.34 -3.82
CA PHE A 57 9.60 -2.81 -3.26
C PHE A 57 10.23 -3.75 -2.23
N SER A 58 9.43 -4.48 -1.47
CA SER A 58 9.93 -5.48 -0.52
C SER A 58 10.63 -6.63 -1.26
N LEU A 59 10.05 -7.14 -2.35
CA LEU A 59 10.68 -8.17 -3.19
C LEU A 59 11.94 -7.65 -3.87
N LEU A 60 11.89 -6.42 -4.40
CA LEU A 60 13.04 -5.78 -5.02
C LEU A 60 14.20 -5.64 -4.03
N THR A 61 13.94 -5.11 -2.84
CA THR A 61 14.95 -4.92 -1.80
C THR A 61 15.37 -6.21 -1.10
N PHE A 62 14.55 -7.26 -1.16
CA PHE A 62 14.89 -8.58 -0.62
C PHE A 62 16.15 -9.16 -1.28
N LYS A 63 16.23 -9.03 -2.62
CA LYS A 63 17.37 -9.49 -3.42
C LYS A 63 18.60 -8.59 -3.31
N LEU A 64 18.49 -7.40 -2.70
CA LEU A 64 19.58 -6.44 -2.57
C LEU A 64 20.32 -6.59 -1.23
N LYS A 65 21.51 -6.01 -1.16
CA LYS A 65 22.35 -5.94 0.06
C LYS A 65 21.54 -5.38 1.23
N ASP A 66 21.82 -5.87 2.44
CA ASP A 66 21.11 -5.47 3.65
C ASP A 66 21.21 -3.96 3.95
N SER A 67 22.27 -3.30 3.49
CA SER A 67 22.41 -1.83 3.57
C SER A 67 21.33 -1.10 2.77
N VAL A 68 21.01 -1.58 1.56
CA VAL A 68 19.98 -1.00 0.69
C VAL A 68 18.60 -1.23 1.29
N PHE A 69 18.34 -2.45 1.74
CA PHE A 69 17.10 -2.79 2.43
C PHE A 69 16.90 -1.93 3.69
N ASN A 70 17.94 -1.74 4.51
CA ASN A 70 17.85 -0.89 5.70
C ASN A 70 17.61 0.57 5.36
N ALA A 71 18.21 1.09 4.29
CA ALA A 71 17.96 2.46 3.82
C ALA A 71 16.50 2.65 3.39
N TRP A 72 15.98 1.73 2.56
CA TRP A 72 14.58 1.74 2.15
C TRP A 72 13.64 1.56 3.35
N TRP A 73 13.92 0.61 4.24
CA TRP A 73 13.06 0.31 5.39
C TRP A 73 12.95 1.46 6.38
N LYS A 74 14.01 2.26 6.56
CA LYS A 74 13.97 3.48 7.39
C LYS A 74 12.92 4.47 6.86
N PHE A 75 12.82 4.62 5.55
CA PHE A 75 11.79 5.44 4.92
C PHE A 75 10.41 4.77 5.00
N ALA A 76 10.32 3.50 4.57
CA ALA A 76 9.04 2.78 4.52
C ALA A 76 8.36 2.70 5.89
N ARG A 77 9.12 2.55 6.99
CA ARG A 77 8.56 2.53 8.36
C ARG A 77 7.80 3.81 8.72
N VAL A 78 8.19 4.95 8.18
CA VAL A 78 7.51 6.23 8.42
C VAL A 78 6.44 6.47 7.37
N ALA A 79 6.75 6.20 6.11
CA ALA A 79 5.83 6.45 5.00
C ALA A 79 4.59 5.56 5.07
N ILE A 80 4.71 4.29 5.45
CA ILE A 80 3.57 3.35 5.49
C ILE A 80 2.47 3.83 6.46
N PRO A 81 2.76 4.14 7.75
CA PRO A 81 1.74 4.70 8.64
C PRO A 81 1.13 6.02 8.13
N VAL A 82 1.93 6.90 7.54
CA VAL A 82 1.44 8.18 6.99
C VAL A 82 0.48 7.95 5.83
N ILE A 83 0.84 7.06 4.90
CA ILE A 83 -0.01 6.69 3.76
C ILE A 83 -1.31 6.07 4.26
N PHE A 84 -1.22 5.13 5.20
CA PHE A 84 -2.40 4.50 5.81
C PHE A 84 -3.35 5.53 6.43
N LEU A 85 -2.82 6.47 7.22
CA LEU A 85 -3.64 7.51 7.87
C LEU A 85 -4.27 8.47 6.85
N ILE A 86 -3.53 8.86 5.82
CA ILE A 86 -4.06 9.74 4.76
C ILE A 86 -5.12 8.98 3.95
N SER A 87 -4.87 7.74 3.53
CA SER A 87 -5.86 6.93 2.82
C SER A 87 -7.13 6.70 3.64
N LEU A 88 -6.99 6.51 4.96
CA LEU A 88 -8.12 6.42 5.88
C LEU A 88 -8.90 7.73 5.96
N TYR A 89 -8.20 8.86 6.09
CA TYR A 89 -8.83 10.19 6.11
C TYR A 89 -9.60 10.49 4.82
N ILE A 90 -9.00 10.19 3.66
CA ILE A 90 -9.65 10.34 2.35
C ILE A 90 -10.93 9.50 2.29
N ASN A 91 -10.85 8.22 2.69
CA ASN A 91 -12.03 7.34 2.70
C ASN A 91 -13.15 7.85 3.62
N LEU A 92 -12.80 8.25 4.84
CA LEU A 92 -13.79 8.75 5.81
C LEU A 92 -14.44 10.06 5.35
N LYS A 93 -13.70 10.90 4.62
CA LYS A 93 -14.22 12.17 4.07
C LYS A 93 -15.12 11.94 2.87
N SER A 94 -14.73 11.06 1.95
CA SER A 94 -15.37 10.92 0.65
C SER A 94 -16.59 9.98 0.66
N ASN A 95 -16.77 9.18 1.71
CA ASN A 95 -17.83 8.16 1.74
C ASN A 95 -18.70 8.22 3.01
N PRO A 96 -19.58 9.22 3.17
CA PRO A 96 -20.61 9.16 4.21
C PRO A 96 -21.67 8.07 3.91
N ASN A 97 -21.89 7.73 2.63
CA ASN A 97 -22.94 6.81 2.17
C ASN A 97 -22.46 5.86 1.04
N GLY A 98 -21.27 5.26 1.15
CA GLY A 98 -20.82 4.12 0.32
C GLY A 98 -21.16 4.17 -1.18
N GLY A 99 -20.47 5.00 -1.96
CA GLY A 99 -20.47 4.99 -3.42
C GLY A 99 -19.19 4.34 -3.95
N GLY A 100 -19.31 3.54 -5.02
CA GLY A 100 -18.17 2.91 -5.69
C GLY A 100 -17.51 3.84 -6.72
N TRP A 101 -16.24 3.56 -7.02
CA TRP A 101 -15.23 4.15 -7.95
C TRP A 101 -15.58 5.24 -8.99
N PHE A 102 -16.84 5.41 -9.42
CA PHE A 102 -17.26 6.32 -10.49
C PHE A 102 -18.17 7.47 -10.05
N SER A 103 -18.26 7.77 -8.75
CA SER A 103 -18.84 9.05 -8.33
C SER A 103 -17.88 10.22 -8.62
N ILE A 104 -18.41 11.41 -8.88
CA ILE A 104 -17.59 12.62 -9.09
C ILE A 104 -16.76 12.95 -7.84
N GLU A 105 -17.28 12.63 -6.65
CA GLU A 105 -16.57 12.76 -5.37
C GLU A 105 -15.43 11.73 -5.22
N ASP A 106 -15.54 10.57 -5.88
CA ASP A 106 -14.48 9.55 -5.89
C ASP A 106 -13.31 9.96 -6.80
N GLN A 107 -13.52 10.78 -7.82
CA GLN A 107 -12.44 11.22 -8.72
C GLN A 107 -11.40 12.08 -8.00
N VAL A 108 -11.84 12.96 -7.09
CA VAL A 108 -10.93 13.78 -6.28
C VAL A 108 -10.11 12.88 -5.35
N SER A 109 -10.78 11.91 -4.72
CA SER A 109 -10.17 10.91 -3.84
C SER A 109 -9.12 10.06 -4.57
N LEU A 110 -9.41 9.70 -5.84
CA LEU A 110 -8.50 8.95 -6.70
C LEU A 110 -7.25 9.76 -7.03
N ILE A 111 -7.39 11.06 -7.35
CA ILE A 111 -6.23 11.94 -7.60
C ILE A 111 -5.36 12.05 -6.34
N GLU A 112 -5.97 12.24 -5.16
CA GLU A 112 -5.25 12.31 -3.89
C GLU A 112 -4.47 11.01 -3.60
N LEU A 113 -5.09 9.85 -3.82
CA LEU A 113 -4.44 8.54 -3.70
C LEU A 113 -3.29 8.35 -4.69
N VAL A 114 -3.48 8.74 -5.96
CA VAL A 114 -2.44 8.66 -6.99
C VAL A 114 -1.23 9.51 -6.63
N ILE A 115 -1.45 10.73 -6.13
CA ILE A 115 -0.36 11.61 -5.67
C ILE A 115 0.38 10.96 -4.50
N LEU A 116 -0.36 10.46 -3.50
CA LEU A 116 0.19 9.82 -2.32
C LEU A 116 1.07 8.61 -2.67
N TYR A 117 0.57 7.74 -3.56
CA TYR A 117 1.30 6.56 -4.01
C TYR A 117 2.50 6.93 -4.90
N SER A 118 2.39 7.97 -5.71
CA SER A 118 3.51 8.49 -6.51
C SER A 118 4.66 8.97 -5.61
N VAL A 119 4.34 9.70 -4.54
CA VAL A 119 5.34 10.14 -3.54
C VAL A 119 6.00 8.93 -2.87
N PHE A 120 5.23 7.89 -2.54
CA PHE A 120 5.79 6.66 -1.97
C PHE A 120 6.74 5.93 -2.93
N VAL A 121 6.36 5.80 -4.20
CA VAL A 121 7.15 5.14 -5.24
C VAL A 121 8.45 5.90 -5.50
N ILE A 122 8.36 7.22 -5.67
CA ILE A 122 9.53 8.09 -5.87
C ILE A 122 10.44 8.03 -4.63
N GLY A 123 9.88 8.19 -3.43
CA GLY A 123 10.62 8.13 -2.18
C GLY A 123 11.33 6.79 -1.98
N SER A 124 10.63 5.68 -2.22
CA SER A 124 11.21 4.33 -2.17
C SER A 124 12.37 4.18 -3.15
N THR A 125 12.18 4.63 -4.39
CA THR A 125 13.21 4.56 -5.44
C THR A 125 14.46 5.37 -5.07
N ILE A 126 14.29 6.60 -4.56
CA ILE A 126 15.39 7.45 -4.12
C ILE A 126 16.19 6.78 -3.00
N GLN A 127 15.51 6.17 -2.02
CA GLN A 127 16.19 5.55 -0.88
C GLN A 127 16.93 4.27 -1.27
N ILE A 128 16.35 3.48 -2.18
CA ILE A 128 17.03 2.32 -2.77
C ILE A 128 18.28 2.77 -3.53
N TYR A 129 18.18 3.80 -4.37
CA TYR A 129 19.31 4.35 -5.12
C TYR A 129 20.42 4.87 -4.19
N ARG A 130 20.06 5.64 -3.15
CA ARG A 130 21.00 6.15 -2.15
C ARG A 130 21.67 5.03 -1.37
N GLY A 131 20.92 3.98 -1.00
CA GLY A 131 21.46 2.79 -0.34
C GLY A 131 22.48 2.07 -1.23
N HIS A 132 22.22 1.98 -2.53
CA HIS A 132 23.14 1.37 -3.49
C HIS A 132 24.45 2.16 -3.60
N LYS A 133 24.37 3.49 -3.70
CA LYS A 133 25.55 4.38 -3.83
C LYS A 133 26.34 4.54 -2.52
N GLY A 134 25.66 4.53 -1.38
CA GLY A 134 26.30 4.56 -0.07
C GLY A 134 27.01 3.24 0.29
N GLY A 135 26.51 2.11 -0.22
CA GLY A 135 27.14 0.80 -0.04
C GLY A 135 28.37 0.55 -0.92
N SER A 136 28.62 1.36 -1.96
CA SER A 136 29.80 1.29 -2.82
C SER A 136 30.99 2.13 -2.32
N LEU A 137 30.83 2.85 -1.21
CA LEU A 137 31.87 3.72 -0.61
C LEU A 137 32.30 3.25 0.80
N GLY A 138 31.87 2.05 1.23
CA GLY A 138 32.34 1.45 2.48
C GLY A 138 33.75 0.87 2.30
N PRO A 139 34.65 1.01 3.30
CA PRO A 139 36.05 0.62 3.16
C PRO A 139 36.16 -0.88 2.93
N SER A 140 36.71 -1.22 1.77
CA SER A 140 37.31 -2.51 1.43
C SER A 140 38.52 -2.80 2.31
#